data_AF-A0A972LUN8-F1
#
_entry.id   AF-A0A972LUN8-F1
#
_cell.length_a   1.000
_cell.length_b   1.000
_cell.length_c   1.000
_cell.angle_alpha   90.00
_cell.angle_beta   90.00
_cell.angle_gamma   90.00
#
_symmetry.space_group_name_H-M   'P 1'
#
loop_
_entity.id
_entity.type
_entity.pdbx_description
1 polymer ?
#
loop_
_entity_poly.entity_id
_entity_poly.type
_entity_poly.pdbx_seq_one_letter_code
_entity_poly.pdbx_strand_id
1 'polypeptide(L)'
;MCEGIEKEPEGVDLGDKRLNRRGESILVALAANPQASINSACEQWSDTLAAYRFSRNNSFTPDQILRPHVAATVRRIHEHPVVGNLARHHEVGRPASLRHNPYDTDREHR
;
A
#
# COMPACT_ATOMS: atom_id res chain seq x y z
N MET A 1 -5.74 22.75 -9.12
CA MET A 1 -6.49 22.16 -7.99
C MET A 1 -5.69 20.97 -7.52
N CYS A 2 -5.36 20.85 -6.23
CA CYS A 2 -4.67 19.66 -5.73
C CYS A 2 -5.66 18.50 -5.76
N GLU A 3 -5.43 17.50 -6.63
CA GLU A 3 -6.19 16.26 -6.59
C GLU A 3 -5.91 15.53 -5.26
N GLY A 4 -6.95 15.03 -4.61
CA GLY A 4 -6.83 14.26 -3.38
C GLY A 4 -6.33 12.84 -3.63
N ILE A 5 -5.88 12.16 -2.57
CA ILE A 5 -5.38 10.77 -2.61
C ILE A 5 -6.40 9.81 -3.23
N GLU A 6 -7.68 10.10 -3.14
CA GLU A 6 -8.78 9.30 -3.71
C GLU A 6 -8.65 9.08 -5.23
N LYS A 7 -8.00 10.01 -5.95
CA LYS A 7 -7.77 9.92 -7.40
C LYS A 7 -6.41 9.30 -7.77
N GLU A 8 -5.50 9.18 -6.82
CA GLU A 8 -4.17 8.59 -7.05
C GLU A 8 -4.20 7.11 -7.44
N PRO A 9 -5.10 6.25 -6.88
CA PRO A 9 -5.21 4.87 -7.31
C PRO A 9 -6.16 4.68 -8.51
N GLU A 10 -6.71 5.75 -9.10
CA GLU A 10 -7.65 5.62 -10.21
C GLU A 10 -7.03 4.84 -11.38
N GLY A 11 -7.73 3.80 -11.85
CA GLY A 11 -7.23 2.91 -12.88
C GLY A 11 -6.31 1.79 -12.38
N VAL A 12 -6.23 1.55 -11.07
CA VAL A 12 -5.55 0.37 -10.54
C VAL A 12 -6.20 -0.91 -11.08
N ASP A 13 -5.38 -1.83 -11.58
CA ASP A 13 -5.81 -3.14 -12.03
C ASP A 13 -4.91 -4.24 -11.45
N LEU A 14 -5.45 -4.94 -10.46
CA LEU A 14 -4.84 -6.08 -9.79
C LEU A 14 -5.39 -7.42 -10.32
N GLY A 15 -6.16 -7.42 -11.42
CA GLY A 15 -6.74 -8.60 -12.03
C GLY A 15 -8.03 -9.13 -11.37
N ASP A 16 -8.46 -8.56 -10.24
CA ASP A 16 -9.77 -8.81 -9.62
C ASP A 16 -10.38 -7.48 -9.14
N LYS A 17 -11.58 -7.16 -9.62
CA LYS A 17 -12.30 -5.93 -9.27
C LYS A 17 -12.53 -5.76 -7.76
N ARG A 18 -12.68 -6.87 -7.02
CA ARG A 18 -12.80 -6.86 -5.55
C ARG A 18 -11.49 -6.51 -4.89
N LEU A 19 -10.35 -6.93 -5.45
CA LEU A 19 -9.03 -6.54 -4.98
C LEU A 19 -8.78 -5.06 -5.24
N ASN A 20 -9.16 -4.54 -6.42
CA ASN A 20 -9.03 -3.11 -6.74
C ASN A 20 -9.78 -2.25 -5.72
N ARG A 21 -11.07 -2.53 -5.52
CA ARG A 21 -11.90 -1.80 -4.53
C ARG A 21 -11.34 -1.89 -3.11
N ARG A 22 -10.88 -3.07 -2.71
CA ARG A 22 -10.27 -3.24 -1.38
C ARG A 22 -8.98 -2.45 -1.24
N GLY A 23 -8.13 -2.45 -2.27
CA GLY A 23 -6.89 -1.69 -2.30
C GLY A 23 -7.15 -0.19 -2.17
N GLU A 24 -8.12 0.34 -2.91
CA GLU A 24 -8.55 1.74 -2.80
C GLU A 24 -8.99 2.10 -1.38
N SER A 25 -9.87 1.31 -0.76
CA SER A 25 -10.33 1.58 0.61
C SER A 25 -9.18 1.55 1.63
N ILE A 26 -8.25 0.60 1.53
CA ILE A 26 -7.08 0.52 2.42
C ILE A 26 -6.17 1.74 2.22
N LEU A 27 -5.91 2.14 0.97
CA LEU A 27 -5.08 3.30 0.66
C LEU A 27 -5.67 4.58 1.23
N VAL A 28 -6.98 4.80 1.07
CA VAL A 28 -7.67 5.98 1.64
C VAL A 28 -7.57 5.99 3.16
N ALA A 29 -7.80 4.84 3.81
CA ALA A 29 -7.69 4.72 5.28
C ALA A 29 -6.27 5.03 5.78
N LEU A 30 -5.24 4.50 5.13
CA LEU A 30 -3.84 4.77 5.49
C LEU A 30 -3.41 6.19 5.16
N ALA A 31 -3.96 6.80 4.11
CA ALA A 31 -3.63 8.16 3.71
C ALA A 31 -4.17 9.23 4.68
N ALA A 32 -5.26 8.93 5.40
CA ALA A 32 -5.79 9.82 6.43
C ALA A 32 -4.78 10.07 7.56
N ASN A 33 -3.97 9.05 7.90
CA ASN A 33 -2.84 9.19 8.82
C ASN A 33 -1.70 8.22 8.43
N PRO A 34 -0.73 8.65 7.62
CA PRO A 34 0.35 7.78 7.13
C PRO A 34 1.28 7.23 8.22
N GLN A 35 1.25 7.80 9.43
CA GLN A 35 2.04 7.32 10.58
C GLN A 35 1.26 6.31 11.43
N ALA A 36 -0.04 6.12 11.18
CA ALA A 36 -0.84 5.14 11.90
C ALA A 36 -0.42 3.71 11.54
N SER A 37 -0.50 2.82 12.52
CA SER A 37 -0.44 1.38 12.24
C SER A 37 -1.66 0.95 11.42
N ILE A 38 -1.56 -0.16 10.68
CA ILE A 38 -2.71 -0.75 9.97
C ILE A 38 -3.91 -0.95 10.92
N ASN A 39 -3.64 -1.38 12.16
CA ASN A 39 -4.68 -1.59 13.18
C ASN A 39 -5.38 -0.29 13.58
N SER A 40 -4.65 0.83 13.61
CA SER A 40 -5.17 2.14 14.01
C SER A 40 -5.82 2.90 12.86
N ALA A 41 -5.48 2.57 11.61
CA ALA A 41 -6.07 3.16 10.42
C ALA A 41 -7.41 2.52 10.03
N CYS A 42 -7.67 1.28 10.47
CA CYS A 42 -8.92 0.57 10.20
C CYS A 42 -9.91 0.72 11.36
N GLU A 43 -11.17 1.02 11.05
CA GLU A 43 -12.21 1.22 12.07
C GLU A 43 -12.74 -0.10 12.65
N GLN A 44 -12.81 -1.15 11.84
CA GLN A 44 -13.37 -2.45 12.23
C GLN A 44 -12.32 -3.56 12.16
N TRP A 45 -12.50 -4.59 12.98
CA TRP A 45 -11.62 -5.77 12.97
C TRP A 45 -11.60 -6.50 11.62
N SER A 46 -12.75 -6.55 10.94
CA SER A 46 -12.86 -7.12 9.59
C SER A 46 -11.96 -6.40 8.58
N ASP A 47 -11.85 -5.08 8.70
CA ASP A 47 -11.08 -4.23 7.79
C ASP A 47 -9.58 -4.39 8.05
N THR A 48 -9.19 -4.43 9.33
CA THR A 48 -7.82 -4.75 9.75
C THR A 48 -7.37 -6.10 9.18
N LEU A 49 -8.20 -7.14 9.31
CA LEU A 49 -7.89 -8.47 8.78
C LEU A 49 -7.84 -8.47 7.25
N ALA A 50 -8.72 -7.72 6.60
CA ALA A 50 -8.71 -7.57 5.15
C ALA A 50 -7.44 -6.86 4.67
N ALA A 51 -6.95 -5.85 5.39
CA ALA A 51 -5.72 -5.14 5.11
C ALA A 51 -4.50 -6.06 5.22
N TYR A 52 -4.37 -6.85 6.29
CA TYR A 52 -3.29 -7.83 6.40
C TYR A 52 -3.33 -8.90 5.30
N ARG A 53 -4.52 -9.41 4.97
CA ARG A 53 -4.69 -10.39 3.89
C ARG A 53 -4.35 -9.80 2.53
N PHE A 54 -4.72 -8.55 2.29
CA PHE A 54 -4.37 -7.82 1.08
C PHE A 54 -2.85 -7.65 0.97
N SER A 55 -2.19 -7.15 2.03
CA SER A 55 -0.73 -6.93 2.03
C SER A 55 0.11 -8.20 1.94
N ARG A 56 -0.44 -9.37 2.30
CA ARG A 56 0.19 -10.69 2.12
C ARG A 56 -0.25 -11.42 0.85
N ASN A 57 -1.06 -10.80 0.01
CA ASN A 57 -1.53 -11.44 -1.22
C ASN A 57 -0.43 -11.43 -2.29
N ASN A 58 -0.05 -12.61 -2.77
CA ASN A 58 0.97 -12.78 -3.81
C ASN A 58 0.38 -12.72 -5.24
N SER A 59 -0.92 -12.46 -5.40
CA SER A 59 -1.55 -12.35 -6.72
C SER A 59 -1.23 -11.04 -7.46
N PHE A 60 -0.59 -10.08 -6.79
CA PHE A 60 -0.12 -8.83 -7.37
C PHE A 60 1.20 -8.40 -6.72
N THR A 61 1.89 -7.47 -7.34
CA THR A 61 3.12 -6.87 -6.81
C THR A 61 2.86 -5.48 -6.21
N PRO A 62 3.70 -5.02 -5.27
CA PRO A 62 3.62 -3.63 -4.77
C PRO A 62 3.69 -2.59 -5.88
N ASP A 63 4.47 -2.84 -6.93
CA ASP A 63 4.57 -1.94 -8.08
C ASP A 63 3.23 -1.78 -8.81
N GLN A 64 2.42 -2.85 -8.92
CA GLN A 64 1.10 -2.75 -9.53
C GLN A 64 0.17 -1.80 -8.76
N ILE A 65 0.32 -1.70 -7.44
CA ILE A 65 -0.42 -0.75 -6.61
C ILE A 65 0.09 0.68 -6.82
N LEU A 66 1.41 0.87 -6.94
CA LEU A 66 2.03 2.20 -7.07
C LEU A 66 1.96 2.80 -8.47
N ARG A 67 1.86 1.97 -9.52
CA ARG A 67 1.77 2.41 -10.92
C ARG A 67 0.77 3.54 -11.18
N PRO A 68 -0.51 3.48 -10.76
CA PRO A 68 -1.45 4.57 -10.99
C PRO A 68 -1.03 5.88 -10.30
N HIS A 69 -0.47 5.81 -9.08
CA HIS A 69 0.07 6.97 -8.37
C HIS A 69 1.27 7.60 -9.10
N VAL A 70 2.18 6.78 -9.64
CA VAL A 70 3.29 7.28 -10.47
C VAL A 70 2.76 7.95 -11.73
N ALA A 71 1.77 7.35 -12.40
CA ALA A 71 1.15 7.93 -13.59
C ALA A 71 0.47 9.27 -13.31
N ALA A 72 -0.27 9.38 -12.19
CA ALA A 72 -0.86 10.63 -11.74
C ALA A 72 0.20 11.69 -11.40
N THR A 73 1.31 11.29 -10.78
CA THR A 73 2.46 12.17 -10.52
C THR A 73 3.10 12.67 -11.81
N VAL A 74 3.35 11.79 -12.78
CA VAL A 74 3.90 12.16 -14.10
C VAL A 74 2.96 13.12 -14.84
N ARG A 75 1.64 12.85 -14.81
CA ARG A 75 0.63 13.75 -15.39
C ARG A 75 0.75 15.16 -14.81
N ARG A 76 0.80 15.30 -13.49
CA ARG A 76 0.97 16.61 -12.83
C ARG A 76 2.30 17.27 -13.17
N ILE A 77 3.38 16.50 -13.29
CA ILE A 77 4.69 17.03 -13.70
C ILE A 77 4.61 17.68 -15.09
N HIS A 78 3.90 17.06 -16.04
CA HIS A 78 3.73 17.61 -17.39
C HIS A 78 2.94 18.91 -17.44
N GLU A 79 2.14 19.24 -16.41
CA GLU A 79 1.42 20.51 -16.31
C GLU A 79 2.35 21.69 -15.94
N HIS A 80 3.61 21.42 -15.60
CA HIS A 80 4.58 22.43 -15.18
C HIS A 80 5.83 22.45 -16.07
N PRO A 81 6.33 23.64 -16.46
CA PRO A 81 7.44 23.77 -17.40
C PRO A 81 8.83 23.42 -16.81
N VAL A 82 8.99 23.50 -15.48
CA VAL A 82 10.22 23.15 -14.77
C VAL A 82 9.84 22.44 -13.46
N VAL A 83 10.43 21.27 -13.21
CA VAL A 83 10.21 20.49 -11.99
C VAL A 83 11.56 20.05 -11.41
N GLY A 84 11.76 20.21 -10.10
CA GLY A 84 12.94 19.74 -9.39
C GLY A 84 12.75 18.32 -8.87
N ASN A 85 13.58 17.37 -9.32
CA ASN A 85 13.59 16.00 -8.81
C ASN A 85 14.70 15.84 -7.76
N LEU A 86 14.33 15.51 -6.52
CA LEU A 86 15.27 15.14 -5.47
C LEU A 86 15.26 13.61 -5.31
N ALA A 87 16.26 12.93 -5.88
CA ALA A 87 16.44 11.50 -5.65
C ALA A 87 17.27 11.27 -4.38
N ARG A 88 16.69 10.62 -3.37
CA ARG A 88 17.43 10.02 -2.25
C ARG A 88 17.31 8.51 -2.30
N HIS A 89 18.42 7.81 -2.06
CA HIS A 89 18.43 6.39 -1.79
C HIS A 89 18.23 6.17 -0.28
N HIS A 90 17.27 5.33 0.10
CA HIS A 90 17.07 4.92 1.50
C HIS A 90 16.98 3.40 1.56
N GLU A 91 17.92 2.78 2.29
CA GLU A 91 17.88 1.34 2.54
C GLU A 91 16.93 1.04 3.70
N VAL A 92 15.95 0.17 3.47
CA VAL A 92 15.09 -0.34 4.54
C VAL A 92 15.81 -1.52 5.20
N GLY A 93 16.55 -1.27 6.27
CA GLY A 93 17.18 -2.32 7.06
C GLY A 93 16.14 -3.23 7.72
N ARG A 94 16.19 -4.54 7.46
CA ARG A 94 15.43 -5.52 8.26
C ARG A 94 16.17 -5.79 9.56
N PRO A 95 15.59 -5.50 10.74
CA PRO A 95 16.23 -5.86 12.00
C PRO A 95 16.32 -7.38 12.14
N ALA A 96 17.44 -7.86 12.69
CA ALA A 96 17.74 -9.29 12.82
C ALA A 96 16.69 -10.08 13.64
N SER A 97 15.92 -9.40 14.50
CA SER A 97 14.87 -9.97 15.34
C SER A 97 13.62 -10.43 14.59
N LEU A 98 13.40 -9.99 13.34
CA LEU A 98 12.23 -10.39 12.53
C LEU A 98 12.46 -11.65 11.68
N ARG A 99 13.49 -12.46 11.97
CA ARG A 99 13.72 -13.75 11.30
C ARG A 99 12.83 -14.88 11.82
N HIS A 100 12.16 -14.69 12.96
CA HIS A 100 11.24 -15.67 13.52
C HIS A 100 9.81 -15.09 13.56
N ASN A 101 8.90 -15.76 12.87
CA ASN A 101 7.49 -15.38 12.82
C ASN A 101 6.81 -15.93 14.09
N PRO A 102 6.21 -15.09 14.95
CA PRO A 102 5.53 -15.54 16.18
C PRO A 102 4.25 -16.36 15.91
N TYR A 103 3.90 -16.58 14.64
CA TYR A 103 2.82 -17.48 14.20
C TYR A 103 3.32 -18.76 13.50
N ASP A 104 4.63 -19.05 13.54
CA ASP A 104 5.12 -20.40 13.23
C ASP A 104 4.73 -21.30 14.41
N THR A 105 3.48 -21.76 14.41
CA THR A 105 3.02 -22.77 15.34
C THR A 105 3.65 -24.10 14.93
N ASP A 106 4.49 -24.66 15.79
CA ASP A 106 4.91 -26.06 15.74
C ASP A 106 3.67 -26.96 15.68
N ARG A 107 3.26 -27.33 14.46
CA ARG A 107 2.41 -28.48 14.20
C ARG A 107 3.33 -29.64 13.87
N GLU A 108 3.79 -30.32 14.90
CA GLU A 108 4.21 -31.71 14.81
C GLU A 108 4.43 -32.25 16.23
N HIS A 109 3.50 -33.10 16.68
CA HIS A 109 3.63 -34.23 17.61
C HIS A 109 2.30 -34.45 18.35
N ARG A 110 1.38 -35.12 17.66
CA ARG A 110 0.48 -36.09 18.26
C ARG A 110 0.40 -37.31 17.36
#